data_AF-A0A1Y1NFC6-F1
#
_entry.id   AF-A0A1Y1NFC6-F1
#
_cell.length_a   1.000
_cell.length_b   1.000
_cell.length_c   1.000
_cell.angle_alpha   90.00
_cell.angle_beta   90.00
_cell.angle_gamma   90.00
#
_symmetry.space_group_name_H-M   'P 1'
#
loop_
_entity.id
_entity.type
_entity.pdbx_description
1 polymer ?
#
loop_
_entity_poly.entity_id
_entity_poly.type
_entity_poly.pdbx_seq_one_letter_code
_entity_poly.pdbx_strand_id
1 'polypeptide(L)'
;MRFLTVIIGILSVHCAFGEQCHKSDTDSTVDCMKVIHPKHGELLASVPIMPQQCLENITNLLKDVRQRIEGRRSSNPQCMKNLLNRLDDISNHYMAKIITVDRSVKQRFISAYTAVGNAMVGVRTCVWKPHSSCEKIQTCCSAVKSGLYADRTVTEEDISNFLIEFKTQFGKEYDSIINSIRDVQSDAISKTFC
;
A
#
# COMPACT_ATOMS: atom_id res chain seq x y z
N MET A 1 69.14 5.99 0.33
CA MET A 1 67.70 5.70 0.24
C MET A 1 67.10 5.83 1.62
N ARG A 2 66.10 6.72 1.82
CA ARG A 2 65.11 6.77 2.92
C ARG A 2 64.68 8.22 3.19
N PHE A 3 63.98 8.81 2.23
CA PHE A 3 63.14 10.01 2.46
C PHE A 3 62.10 10.06 1.34
N LEU A 4 61.18 9.11 1.35
CA LEU A 4 59.99 9.08 0.47
C LEU A 4 59.03 8.00 1.01
N THR A 5 58.59 8.17 2.25
CA THR A 5 57.51 7.35 2.82
C THR A 5 56.77 8.16 3.89
N VAL A 6 56.47 9.40 3.55
CA VAL A 6 55.49 10.24 4.25
C VAL A 6 54.67 10.85 3.12
N ILE A 7 53.35 10.89 3.25
CA ILE A 7 52.35 11.25 2.23
C ILE A 7 51.81 10.07 1.39
N ILE A 8 51.50 8.93 2.02
CA ILE A 8 50.35 8.08 1.60
C ILE A 8 49.65 7.57 2.87
N GLY A 9 49.22 8.50 3.73
CA GLY A 9 48.59 8.15 5.01
C GLY A 9 47.47 9.08 5.45
N ILE A 10 47.00 9.97 4.57
CA ILE A 10 45.95 10.97 4.92
C ILE A 10 44.82 11.03 3.87
N LEU A 11 44.89 10.28 2.75
CA LEU A 11 43.82 10.25 1.74
C LEU A 11 42.98 8.96 1.70
N SER A 12 43.26 7.98 2.56
CA SER A 12 42.52 6.71 2.65
C SER A 12 41.41 6.69 3.71
N VAL A 13 41.05 7.85 4.29
CA VAL A 13 39.99 7.96 5.31
C VAL A 13 38.62 8.33 4.70
N HIS A 14 38.47 8.35 3.38
CA HIS A 14 37.22 8.80 2.73
C HIS A 14 36.25 7.69 2.27
N CYS A 15 36.50 6.42 2.58
CA CYS A 15 35.58 5.33 2.16
C CYS A 15 35.21 4.36 3.30
N ALA A 16 34.96 4.86 4.50
CA ALA A 16 34.36 4.07 5.60
C ALA A 16 33.07 4.68 6.15
N PHE A 17 32.47 5.64 5.44
CA PHE A 17 31.07 6.00 5.68
C PHE A 17 30.22 5.02 4.89
N GLY A 18 29.51 4.15 5.63
CA GLY A 18 28.63 3.13 5.05
C GLY A 18 27.82 3.69 3.89
N GLU A 19 27.78 2.91 2.82
CA GLU A 19 27.13 3.24 1.54
C GLU A 19 25.83 4.00 1.80
N GLN A 20 25.73 5.22 1.24
CA GLN A 20 24.50 6.00 1.35
C GLN A 20 23.36 5.15 0.81
N CYS A 21 22.23 5.13 1.52
CA CYS A 21 21.08 4.39 1.05
C CYS A 21 20.53 5.10 -0.19
N HIS A 22 20.96 4.68 -1.39
CA HIS A 22 20.49 5.20 -2.67
C HIS A 22 19.10 4.65 -3.07
N LYS A 23 18.40 4.00 -2.14
CA LYS A 23 17.05 3.47 -2.38
C LYS A 23 16.02 4.60 -2.34
N SER A 24 14.91 4.42 -3.05
CA SER A 24 13.77 5.31 -2.91
C SER A 24 13.24 5.27 -1.46
N ASP A 25 12.54 6.32 -1.04
CA ASP A 25 11.86 6.36 0.26
C ASP A 25 10.88 5.19 0.41
N THR A 26 10.22 4.81 -0.68
CA THR A 26 9.27 3.68 -0.71
C THR A 26 9.97 2.36 -0.43
N ASP A 27 11.08 2.07 -1.11
CA ASP A 27 11.83 0.83 -0.92
C ASP A 27 12.45 0.77 0.49
N SER A 28 12.98 1.89 0.96
CA SER A 28 13.54 2.01 2.32
C SER A 28 12.46 1.82 3.39
N THR A 29 11.24 2.29 3.14
CA THR A 29 10.09 2.06 4.03
C THR A 29 9.72 0.58 4.08
N VAL A 30 9.64 -0.09 2.93
CA VAL A 30 9.33 -1.53 2.87
C VAL A 30 10.38 -2.36 3.60
N ASP A 31 11.67 -2.07 3.40
CA ASP A 31 12.76 -2.76 4.10
C ASP A 31 12.67 -2.55 5.63
N CYS A 32 12.38 -1.32 6.05
CA CYS A 32 12.18 -1.01 7.47
C CYS A 32 10.98 -1.77 8.05
N MET A 33 9.89 -1.91 7.30
CA MET A 33 8.72 -2.72 7.71
C MET A 33 9.04 -4.21 7.76
N LYS A 34 9.92 -4.72 6.89
CA LYS A 34 10.42 -6.11 6.96
C LYS A 34 11.29 -6.35 8.20
N VAL A 35 12.02 -5.33 8.68
CA VAL A 35 12.71 -5.42 9.98
C VAL A 35 11.69 -5.54 11.12
N ILE A 36 10.66 -4.70 11.11
CA ILE A 36 9.64 -4.65 12.17
C ILE A 36 8.79 -5.93 12.20
N HIS A 37 8.34 -6.40 11.04
CA HIS A 37 7.47 -7.56 10.91
C HIS A 37 7.88 -8.42 9.71
N PRO A 38 8.87 -9.33 9.84
CA PRO A 38 9.44 -10.06 8.71
C PRO A 38 8.43 -10.82 7.85
N LYS A 39 7.43 -11.45 8.48
CA LYS A 39 6.41 -12.25 7.78
C LYS A 39 5.47 -11.43 6.90
N HIS A 40 5.18 -10.18 7.27
CA HIS A 40 4.12 -9.38 6.67
C HIS A 40 4.55 -7.93 6.36
N GLY A 41 5.87 -7.65 6.32
CA GLY A 41 6.40 -6.29 6.20
C GLY A 41 5.92 -5.53 4.95
N GLU A 42 5.74 -6.22 3.82
CA GLU A 42 5.19 -5.60 2.60
C GLU A 42 3.72 -5.22 2.77
N LEU A 43 2.94 -6.13 3.35
CA LEU A 43 1.53 -5.88 3.64
C LEU A 43 1.37 -4.75 4.66
N LEU A 44 2.20 -4.75 5.69
CA LEU A 44 2.29 -3.69 6.69
C LEU A 44 2.56 -2.34 6.04
N ALA A 45 3.55 -2.25 5.14
CA ALA A 45 3.85 -1.01 4.40
C ALA A 45 2.67 -0.52 3.54
N SER A 46 1.82 -1.43 3.05
CA SER A 46 0.72 -1.11 2.14
C SER A 46 -0.59 -0.69 2.81
N VAL A 47 -0.79 -0.98 4.10
CA VAL A 47 -2.05 -0.67 4.83
C VAL A 47 -2.53 0.78 4.64
N PRO A 48 -1.67 1.82 4.72
CA PRO A 48 -2.14 3.20 4.62
C PRO A 48 -2.63 3.59 3.23
N ILE A 49 -2.11 2.93 2.19
CA ILE A 49 -2.31 3.32 0.79
C ILE A 49 -3.31 2.42 0.04
N MET A 50 -3.51 1.19 0.52
CA MET A 50 -4.36 0.20 -0.15
C MET A 50 -5.79 0.68 -0.39
N PRO A 51 -6.48 1.36 0.56
CA PRO A 51 -7.81 1.90 0.30
C PRO A 51 -7.84 2.93 -0.83
N GLN A 52 -6.88 3.85 -0.85
CA GLN A 52 -6.82 4.90 -1.86
C GLN A 52 -6.52 4.31 -3.25
N GLN A 53 -5.51 3.44 -3.36
CA GLN A 53 -5.16 2.77 -4.62
C GLN A 53 -6.35 1.98 -5.18
N CYS A 54 -7.10 1.31 -4.31
CA CYS A 54 -8.32 0.62 -4.67
C CYS A 54 -9.39 1.55 -5.23
N LEU A 55 -9.66 2.68 -4.56
CA LEU A 55 -10.63 3.67 -5.02
C LEU A 55 -10.23 4.26 -6.38
N GLU A 56 -8.95 4.58 -6.56
CA GLU A 56 -8.41 5.07 -7.84
C GLU A 56 -8.58 4.05 -8.97
N ASN A 57 -8.25 2.78 -8.71
CA ASN A 57 -8.43 1.69 -9.66
C ASN A 57 -9.90 1.51 -10.06
N ILE A 58 -10.82 1.51 -9.09
CA ILE A 58 -12.27 1.39 -9.37
C ILE A 58 -12.76 2.59 -10.17
N THR A 59 -12.35 3.81 -9.79
CA THR A 59 -12.74 5.05 -10.48
C THR A 59 -12.32 5.02 -11.95
N ASN A 60 -11.08 4.62 -12.22
CA ASN A 60 -10.55 4.49 -13.58
C ASN A 60 -11.34 3.44 -14.38
N LEU A 61 -11.60 2.28 -13.79
CA LEU A 61 -12.36 1.23 -14.47
C LEU A 61 -13.80 1.66 -14.78
N LEU A 62 -14.50 2.32 -13.84
CA LEU A 62 -15.84 2.87 -14.06
C LEU A 62 -15.85 3.86 -15.23
N LYS A 63 -14.86 4.77 -15.28
CA LYS A 63 -14.71 5.75 -16.35
C LYS A 63 -14.50 5.06 -17.71
N ASP A 64 -13.61 4.09 -17.77
CA ASP A 64 -13.31 3.35 -19.01
C ASP A 64 -14.53 2.59 -19.52
N VAL A 65 -15.27 1.92 -18.64
CA VAL A 65 -16.49 1.20 -19.01
C VAL A 65 -17.59 2.14 -19.46
N ARG A 66 -17.78 3.28 -18.79
CA ARG A 66 -18.74 4.31 -19.22
C ARG A 66 -18.44 4.80 -20.63
N GLN A 67 -17.21 5.17 -20.91
CA GLN A 67 -16.80 5.66 -22.24
C GLN A 67 -17.08 4.63 -23.34
N ARG A 68 -16.86 3.33 -23.05
CA ARG A 68 -17.16 2.24 -24.00
C ARG A 68 -18.66 2.12 -24.27
N ILE A 69 -19.50 2.23 -23.25
CA ILE A 69 -20.97 2.17 -23.41
C ILE A 69 -21.47 3.39 -24.18
N GLU A 70 -21.00 4.58 -23.83
CA GLU A 70 -21.38 5.83 -24.51
C GLU A 70 -20.97 5.84 -25.98
N GLY A 71 -19.80 5.31 -26.32
CA GLY A 71 -19.33 5.16 -27.70
C GLY A 71 -20.20 4.24 -28.56
N ARG A 72 -21.03 3.39 -27.95
CA ARG A 72 -21.95 2.45 -28.63
C ARG A 72 -23.43 2.84 -28.49
N ARG A 73 -23.72 4.03 -27.93
CA ARG A 73 -25.08 4.45 -27.58
C ARG A 73 -26.06 4.45 -28.76
N SER A 74 -25.58 4.72 -29.98
CA SER A 74 -26.41 4.71 -31.19
C SER A 74 -26.78 3.31 -31.68
N SER A 75 -26.00 2.28 -31.35
CA SER A 75 -26.21 0.92 -31.85
C SER A 75 -27.41 0.22 -31.21
N ASN A 76 -27.60 0.41 -29.90
CA ASN A 76 -28.75 -0.12 -29.16
C ASN A 76 -29.09 0.81 -27.98
N PRO A 77 -29.84 1.91 -28.21
CA PRO A 77 -30.02 2.98 -27.22
C PRO A 77 -30.63 2.52 -25.90
N GLN A 78 -31.61 1.60 -25.96
CA GLN A 78 -32.28 1.09 -24.76
C GLN A 78 -31.36 0.17 -23.96
N CYS A 79 -30.62 -0.73 -24.63
CA CYS A 79 -29.69 -1.62 -23.93
C CYS A 79 -28.54 -0.83 -23.29
N MET A 80 -27.95 0.13 -24.02
CA MET A 80 -26.88 0.97 -23.48
C MET A 80 -27.36 1.83 -22.30
N LYS A 81 -28.60 2.33 -22.33
CA LYS A 81 -29.19 3.02 -21.17
C LYS A 81 -29.30 2.10 -19.95
N ASN A 82 -29.73 0.85 -20.13
CA ASN A 82 -29.80 -0.11 -19.03
C ASN A 82 -28.42 -0.42 -18.44
N LEU A 83 -27.38 -0.56 -19.28
CA LEU A 83 -26.00 -0.77 -18.81
C LEU A 83 -25.45 0.45 -18.06
N LEU A 84 -25.74 1.67 -18.53
CA LEU A 84 -25.36 2.90 -17.82
C LEU A 84 -26.02 2.98 -16.44
N ASN A 85 -27.31 2.65 -16.33
CA ASN A 85 -27.98 2.64 -15.03
C ASN A 85 -27.33 1.64 -14.06
N ARG A 86 -27.00 0.42 -14.51
CA ARG A 86 -26.26 -0.56 -13.69
C ARG A 86 -24.89 -0.04 -13.25
N LEU A 87 -24.19 0.65 -14.16
CA LEU A 87 -22.88 1.24 -13.85
C LEU A 87 -23.01 2.40 -12.85
N ASP A 88 -24.04 3.23 -12.97
CA ASP A 88 -24.37 4.30 -12.02
C ASP A 88 -24.67 3.74 -10.64
N ASP A 89 -25.46 2.66 -10.56
CA ASP A 89 -25.74 1.97 -9.30
C ASP A 89 -24.46 1.49 -8.62
N ILE A 90 -23.51 0.90 -9.36
CA ILE A 90 -22.21 0.50 -8.80
C ILE A 90 -21.42 1.76 -8.35
N SER A 91 -21.37 2.78 -9.21
CA SER A 91 -20.66 4.04 -8.95
C SER A 91 -21.14 4.75 -7.68
N ASN A 92 -22.43 4.65 -7.37
CA ASN A 92 -23.03 5.30 -6.21
C ASN A 92 -22.66 4.64 -4.87
N HIS A 93 -22.26 3.36 -4.88
CA HIS A 93 -22.10 2.58 -3.65
C HIS A 93 -20.67 2.10 -3.37
N TYR A 94 -19.80 2.01 -4.38
CA TYR A 94 -18.48 1.38 -4.20
C TYR A 94 -17.61 2.09 -3.15
N MET A 95 -17.61 3.43 -3.12
CA MET A 95 -16.81 4.19 -2.14
C MET A 95 -17.24 3.88 -0.72
N ALA A 96 -18.56 3.87 -0.47
CA ALA A 96 -19.12 3.57 0.83
C ALA A 96 -18.75 2.15 1.29
N LYS A 97 -18.78 1.17 0.38
CA LYS A 97 -18.36 -0.22 0.66
C LYS A 97 -16.89 -0.30 1.08
N ILE A 98 -15.99 0.32 0.31
CA ILE A 98 -14.55 0.35 0.59
C ILE A 98 -14.23 1.05 1.92
N ILE A 99 -14.84 2.21 2.17
CA ILE A 99 -14.67 2.95 3.44
C ILE A 99 -15.22 2.14 4.62
N THR A 100 -16.34 1.46 4.43
CA THR A 100 -16.97 0.65 5.48
C THR A 100 -16.09 -0.53 5.87
N VAL A 101 -15.54 -1.28 4.90
CA VAL A 101 -14.66 -2.41 5.22
C VAL A 101 -13.35 -1.95 5.84
N ASP A 102 -12.74 -0.87 5.34
CA ASP A 102 -11.53 -0.27 5.91
C ASP A 102 -11.74 0.12 7.38
N ARG A 103 -12.80 0.89 7.65
CA ARG A 103 -13.17 1.30 9.01
C ARG A 103 -13.50 0.12 9.91
N SER A 104 -14.27 -0.84 9.41
CA SER A 104 -14.73 -1.99 10.20
C SER A 104 -13.54 -2.83 10.70
N VAL A 105 -12.59 -3.16 9.83
CA VAL A 105 -11.42 -3.94 10.23
C VAL A 105 -10.53 -3.14 11.17
N LYS A 106 -10.22 -1.87 10.86
CA LYS A 106 -9.41 -1.01 11.74
C LYS A 106 -10.01 -0.86 13.13
N GLN A 107 -11.34 -0.75 13.22
CA GLN A 107 -12.02 -0.64 14.51
C GLN A 107 -11.97 -1.93 15.33
N ARG A 108 -12.10 -3.11 14.68
CA ARG A 108 -11.95 -4.41 15.36
C ARG A 108 -10.53 -4.61 15.91
N PHE A 109 -9.53 -4.10 15.20
CA PHE A 109 -8.11 -4.22 15.54
C PHE A 109 -7.52 -2.89 16.00
N ILE A 110 -8.28 -2.06 16.73
CA ILE A 110 -7.88 -0.67 17.01
C ILE A 110 -6.51 -0.57 17.70
N SER A 111 -6.21 -1.44 18.66
CA SER A 111 -4.91 -1.46 19.35
C SER A 111 -3.76 -1.76 18.39
N ALA A 112 -3.89 -2.81 17.57
CA ALA A 112 -2.89 -3.17 16.56
C ALA A 112 -2.73 -2.07 15.51
N TYR A 113 -3.84 -1.51 15.02
CA TYR A 113 -3.84 -0.42 14.04
C TYR A 113 -3.16 0.84 14.58
N THR A 114 -3.48 1.26 15.80
CA THR A 114 -2.85 2.42 16.45
C THR A 114 -1.36 2.18 16.66
N ALA A 115 -0.97 1.01 17.15
CA ALA A 115 0.44 0.67 17.37
C ALA A 115 1.24 0.66 16.05
N VAL A 116 0.67 0.05 15.00
CA VAL A 116 1.23 0.09 13.64
C VAL A 116 1.33 1.52 13.12
N GLY A 117 0.32 2.36 13.32
CA GLY A 117 0.35 3.77 12.93
C GLY A 117 1.50 4.54 13.59
N ASN A 118 1.73 4.33 14.88
CA ASN A 118 2.86 4.91 15.59
C ASN A 118 4.20 4.40 15.07
N ALA A 119 4.31 3.08 14.83
CA ALA A 119 5.51 2.49 14.23
C ALA A 119 5.79 3.08 12.83
N MET A 120 4.77 3.30 12.01
CA MET A 120 4.89 3.94 10.69
C MET A 120 5.43 5.36 10.77
N VAL A 121 4.99 6.15 11.76
CA VAL A 121 5.58 7.47 12.01
C VAL A 121 7.07 7.33 12.34
N GLY A 122 7.42 6.40 13.23
CA GLY A 122 8.81 6.07 13.55
C GLY A 122 9.64 5.69 12.32
N VAL A 123 9.16 4.78 11.48
CA VAL A 123 9.80 4.37 10.23
C VAL A 123 10.05 5.56 9.32
N ARG A 124 9.05 6.42 9.13
CA ARG A 124 9.19 7.63 8.30
C ARG A 124 10.29 8.54 8.83
N THR A 125 10.40 8.71 10.14
CA THR A 125 11.52 9.48 10.74
C THR A 125 12.87 8.79 10.59
N CYS A 126 12.93 7.47 10.42
CA CYS A 126 14.16 6.75 10.12
C CYS A 126 14.59 6.94 8.67
N VAL A 127 13.65 6.81 7.73
CA VAL A 127 13.90 6.82 6.27
C VAL A 127 14.21 8.23 5.76
N TRP A 128 13.53 9.26 6.26
CA TRP A 128 13.69 10.64 5.77
C TRP A 128 14.92 11.38 6.29
N LYS A 129 15.86 10.70 6.97
CA LYS A 129 17.08 11.34 7.45
C LYS A 129 18.08 11.53 6.30
N PRO A 130 18.41 12.78 5.91
CA PRO A 130 19.33 13.03 4.82
C PRO A 130 20.70 12.41 5.09
N HIS A 131 21.32 11.85 4.05
CA HIS A 131 22.66 11.25 4.09
C HIS A 131 22.85 10.12 5.12
N SER A 132 21.78 9.41 5.51
CA SER A 132 21.90 8.23 6.36
C SER A 132 22.41 7.01 5.60
N SER A 133 23.33 6.26 6.20
CA SER A 133 23.74 4.95 5.69
C SER A 133 22.64 3.92 5.90
N CYS A 134 22.63 2.86 5.09
CA CYS A 134 21.70 1.73 5.25
C CYS A 134 21.72 1.14 6.66
N GLU A 135 22.90 1.03 7.27
CA GLU A 135 23.09 0.50 8.63
C GLU A 135 22.41 1.39 9.69
N LYS A 136 22.50 2.72 9.55
CA LYS A 136 21.83 3.67 10.45
C LYS A 136 20.32 3.58 10.34
N ILE A 137 19.80 3.44 9.11
CA ILE A 137 18.37 3.23 8.87
C ILE A 137 17.92 1.91 9.52
N GLN A 138 18.64 0.81 9.27
CA GLN A 138 18.31 -0.51 9.83
C GLN A 138 18.34 -0.53 11.37
N THR A 139 19.33 0.13 11.97
CA THR A 139 19.41 0.29 13.44
C THR A 139 18.20 1.07 13.97
N CYS A 140 17.82 2.15 13.29
CA CYS A 140 16.63 2.93 13.63
C CYS A 140 15.34 2.10 13.52
N CYS A 141 15.17 1.35 12.43
CA CYS A 141 14.03 0.43 12.24
C CYS A 141 13.95 -0.63 13.34
N SER A 142 15.11 -1.16 13.77
CA SER A 142 15.18 -2.12 14.88
C SER A 142 14.77 -1.49 16.21
N ALA A 143 15.12 -0.22 16.45
CA ALA A 143 14.65 0.51 17.63
C ALA A 143 13.13 0.74 17.59
N VAL A 144 12.55 1.06 16.43
CA VAL A 144 11.09 1.16 16.25
C VAL A 144 10.41 -0.18 16.55
N LYS A 145 10.96 -1.29 16.05
CA LYS A 145 10.48 -2.65 16.36
C LYS A 145 10.48 -2.91 17.86
N SER A 146 11.61 -2.65 18.53
CA SER A 146 11.73 -2.87 19.97
C SER A 146 10.71 -2.05 20.74
N GLY A 147 10.51 -0.78 20.38
CA GLY A 147 9.49 0.08 21.00
C GLY A 147 8.06 -0.43 20.77
N LEU A 148 7.74 -0.89 19.55
CA LEU A 148 6.43 -1.43 19.21
C LEU A 148 6.02 -2.61 20.11
N TYR A 149 6.97 -3.48 20.45
CA TYR A 149 6.71 -4.70 21.23
C TYR A 149 7.12 -4.61 22.72
N ALA A 150 7.64 -3.47 23.19
CA ALA A 150 8.13 -3.31 24.56
C ALA A 150 7.01 -3.32 25.61
N ASP A 151 5.91 -2.60 25.34
CA ASP A 151 4.86 -2.36 26.35
C ASP A 151 3.81 -3.49 26.42
N ARG A 152 3.99 -4.58 25.65
CA ARG A 152 3.08 -5.76 25.56
C ARG A 152 1.61 -5.44 25.29
N THR A 153 1.29 -4.23 24.87
CA THR A 153 -0.06 -3.79 24.48
C THR A 153 -0.51 -4.43 23.16
N VAL A 154 0.45 -4.83 22.33
CA VAL A 154 0.25 -5.57 21.08
C VAL A 154 1.35 -6.63 20.94
N THR A 155 0.99 -7.77 20.37
CA THR A 155 1.92 -8.84 20.00
C THR A 155 2.16 -8.88 18.49
N GLU A 156 3.20 -9.60 18.06
CA GLU A 156 3.42 -9.87 16.63
C GLU A 156 2.24 -10.64 16.02
N GLU A 157 1.59 -11.50 16.82
CA GLU A 157 0.38 -12.23 16.41
C GLU A 157 -0.81 -11.29 16.20
N ASP A 158 -1.05 -10.32 17.09
CA ASP A 158 -2.13 -9.34 16.94
C ASP A 158 -1.99 -8.53 15.65
N ILE A 159 -0.75 -8.11 15.35
CA ILE A 159 -0.45 -7.38 14.10
C ILE A 159 -0.62 -8.30 12.89
N SER A 160 -0.15 -9.55 12.96
CA SER A 160 -0.36 -10.53 11.89
C SER A 160 -1.84 -10.76 11.60
N ASN A 161 -2.65 -10.95 12.64
CA ASN A 161 -4.08 -11.17 12.54
C ASN A 161 -4.79 -9.95 11.95
N PHE A 162 -4.43 -8.74 12.38
CA PHE A 162 -4.91 -7.50 11.77
C PHE A 162 -4.60 -7.44 10.27
N LEU A 163 -3.34 -7.66 9.88
CA LEU A 163 -2.92 -7.55 8.48
C LEU A 163 -3.62 -8.59 7.59
N ILE A 164 -3.71 -9.83 8.05
CA ILE A 164 -4.39 -10.92 7.32
C ILE A 164 -5.87 -10.60 7.15
N GLU A 165 -6.55 -10.20 8.22
CA GLU A 165 -7.97 -9.86 8.17
C GLU A 165 -8.21 -8.63 7.27
N PHE A 166 -7.35 -7.61 7.39
CA PHE A 166 -7.41 -6.41 6.56
C PHE A 166 -7.33 -6.77 5.09
N LYS A 167 -6.28 -7.50 4.68
CA LYS A 167 -6.13 -7.96 3.29
C LYS A 167 -7.31 -8.80 2.83
N THR A 168 -7.80 -9.70 3.68
CA THR A 168 -8.85 -10.66 3.31
C THR A 168 -10.19 -9.96 3.11
N GLN A 169 -10.63 -9.15 4.07
CA GLN A 169 -11.93 -8.47 3.97
C GLN A 169 -11.90 -7.39 2.90
N PHE A 170 -10.81 -6.64 2.82
CA PHE A 170 -10.64 -5.60 1.82
C PHE A 170 -10.58 -6.20 0.40
N GLY A 171 -9.81 -7.27 0.21
CA GLY A 171 -9.71 -7.98 -1.07
C GLY A 171 -11.06 -8.53 -1.54
N LYS A 172 -11.85 -9.14 -0.63
CA LYS A 172 -13.19 -9.63 -0.95
C LYS A 172 -14.11 -8.53 -1.48
N GLU A 173 -14.18 -7.39 -0.81
CA GLU A 173 -15.06 -6.30 -1.24
C GLU A 173 -14.55 -5.66 -2.55
N TYR A 174 -13.24 -5.47 -2.68
CA TYR A 174 -12.62 -4.98 -3.91
C TYR A 174 -12.94 -5.88 -5.11
N ASP A 175 -12.70 -7.18 -4.99
CA ASP A 175 -12.94 -8.15 -6.06
C ASP A 175 -14.43 -8.20 -6.43
N SER A 176 -15.34 -8.12 -5.45
CA SER A 176 -16.77 -8.06 -5.70
C SER A 176 -17.16 -6.83 -6.55
N ILE A 177 -16.60 -5.66 -6.25
CA ILE A 177 -16.87 -4.43 -7.00
C ILE A 177 -16.29 -4.53 -8.41
N ILE A 178 -15.03 -4.94 -8.53
CA ILE A 178 -14.34 -5.07 -9.82
C ILE A 178 -15.07 -6.06 -10.74
N ASN A 179 -15.49 -7.20 -10.21
CA ASN A 179 -16.24 -8.19 -10.99
C ASN A 179 -17.59 -7.63 -11.45
N SER A 180 -18.31 -6.91 -10.58
CA SER A 180 -19.57 -6.25 -10.97
C SER A 180 -19.39 -5.25 -12.13
N ILE A 181 -18.28 -4.52 -12.15
CA ILE A 181 -17.97 -3.58 -13.24
C ILE A 181 -17.58 -4.34 -14.52
N ARG A 182 -16.79 -5.41 -14.38
CA ARG A 182 -16.39 -6.29 -15.50
C ARG A 182 -17.56 -7.03 -16.13
N ASP A 183 -18.59 -7.35 -15.36
CA ASP A 183 -19.82 -7.95 -15.89
C ASP A 183 -20.54 -6.95 -16.79
N VAL A 184 -20.70 -5.70 -16.34
CA VAL A 184 -21.26 -4.62 -17.18
C VAL A 184 -20.41 -4.39 -18.44
N GLN A 185 -19.08 -4.42 -18.30
CA GLN A 185 -18.17 -4.30 -19.44
C GLN A 185 -18.34 -5.44 -20.45
N SER A 186 -18.51 -6.68 -19.96
CA SER A 186 -18.69 -7.86 -20.79
C SER A 186 -20.03 -7.80 -21.53
N ASP A 187 -21.08 -7.37 -20.85
CA ASP A 187 -22.41 -7.16 -21.45
C ASP A 187 -22.39 -6.07 -22.54
N ALA A 188 -21.59 -5.02 -22.36
CA ALA A 188 -21.42 -3.96 -23.37
C ALA A 188 -20.67 -4.44 -24.64
N ILE A 189 -19.88 -5.52 -24.52
CA ILE A 189 -19.11 -6.11 -25.62
C ILE A 189 -19.91 -7.22 -26.31
N SER A 190 -20.70 -7.96 -25.54
CA SER A 190 -21.51 -9.08 -26.00
C SER A 190 -22.58 -8.63 -26.99
N LYS A 191 -22.72 -9.40 -28.09
CA LYS A 191 -23.81 -9.28 -29.07
C LYS A 191 -25.07 -10.07 -28.67
N THR A 192 -25.05 -10.71 -27.50
CA THR A 192 -26.11 -11.62 -27.04
C THR A 192 -26.91 -11.03 -25.88
N PHE A 193 -26.33 -10.12 -25.10
CA PHE A 193 -27.03 -9.39 -24.02
C PHE A 193 -27.61 -8.05 -24.49
N CYS A 194 -27.00 -7.49 -25.55
CA CYS A 194 -27.46 -6.40 -26.40
C CYS A 194 -27.22 -6.80 -27.86
#